data_AF-A0A3D2MGE4-F1
#
_entry.id   AF-A0A3D2MGE4-F1
#
_cell.length_a   1.000
_cell.length_b   1.000
_cell.length_c   1.000
_cell.angle_alpha   90.00
_cell.angle_beta   90.00
_cell.angle_gamma   90.00
#
_symmetry.space_group_name_H-M   'P 1'
#
loop_
_entity.id
_entity.type
_entity.pdbx_description
1 polymer ?
#
loop_
_entity_poly.entity_id
_entity_poly.type
_entity_poly.pdbx_seq_one_letter_code
_entity_poly.pdbx_strand_id
1 'polypeptide(L)'
;METTQAPVADHMMTSVIHTHLAEQDLLPSEHIVDTGYMTSNHVVTSQEQQVDLLGPMREDNSWQTRAAAGFGVACFAIDWEAEQATCPLGKTSTIWNPTTDNRGIRVINIRFAHTDCVACPQLSQCVSSSRSRALTIRERPAYEAAVSARQRQTTEVFKQSYAKRAGIEGTLSQGVRMGDLRRTRYIGLPKTRLLHLLIATALNVVRIAAWLAETPLAQTRTPPFVALGKSAA
;
A
#
# COMPACT_ATOMS: atom_id res chain seq x y z
N MET A 1 -1.13 -18.43 -10.31
CA MET A 1 -2.50 -17.89 -10.13
C MET A 1 -3.09 -18.51 -8.88
N GLU A 2 -3.53 -17.68 -7.93
CA GLU A 2 -4.13 -18.15 -6.68
C GLU A 2 -5.65 -18.11 -6.75
N THR A 3 -6.31 -19.08 -6.10
CA THR A 3 -7.76 -19.14 -5.99
C THR A 3 -8.11 -19.46 -4.55
N THR A 4 -8.74 -18.50 -3.89
CA THR A 4 -9.03 -18.53 -2.46
C THR A 4 -10.52 -18.53 -2.21
N GLN A 5 -10.90 -18.69 -0.94
CA GLN A 5 -12.28 -18.45 -0.53
C GLN A 5 -12.58 -16.94 -0.57
N ALA A 6 -13.83 -16.58 -0.86
CA ALA A 6 -14.28 -15.20 -0.98
C ALA A 6 -13.93 -14.23 0.18
N PRO A 7 -13.92 -14.62 1.48
CA PRO A 7 -13.60 -13.68 2.55
C PRO A 7 -12.10 -13.39 2.69
N VAL A 8 -11.22 -14.13 2.00
CA VAL A 8 -9.78 -13.88 2.04
C VAL A 8 -9.50 -12.63 1.20
N ALA A 9 -9.09 -11.56 1.87
CA ALA A 9 -8.73 -10.33 1.18
C ALA A 9 -7.47 -10.52 0.33
N ASP A 10 -7.49 -10.01 -0.90
CA ASP A 10 -6.42 -10.24 -1.89
C ASP A 10 -5.03 -9.83 -1.40
N HIS A 11 -4.92 -8.78 -0.58
CA HIS A 11 -3.63 -8.32 -0.06
C HIS A 11 -2.94 -9.35 0.85
N MET A 12 -3.71 -10.22 1.51
CA MET A 12 -3.18 -11.30 2.33
C MET A 12 -2.43 -12.35 1.50
N MET A 13 -2.72 -12.42 0.19
CA MET A 13 -2.11 -13.39 -0.71
C MET A 13 -0.77 -12.92 -1.29
N THR A 14 -0.35 -11.68 -1.05
CA THR A 14 0.88 -11.12 -1.66
C THR A 14 2.11 -11.98 -1.37
N SER A 15 2.38 -12.29 -0.10
CA SER A 15 3.55 -13.11 0.28
C SER A 15 3.40 -14.57 -0.19
N VAL A 16 2.19 -15.12 -0.16
CA VAL A 16 1.91 -16.47 -0.67
C VAL A 16 2.20 -16.57 -2.17
N ILE A 17 1.79 -15.56 -2.94
CA ILE A 17 2.06 -15.45 -4.37
C ILE A 17 3.57 -15.39 -4.60
N HIS A 18 4.31 -14.59 -3.86
CA HIS A 18 5.77 -14.55 -3.97
C HIS A 18 6.40 -15.92 -3.67
N THR A 19 5.99 -16.60 -2.60
CA THR A 19 6.49 -17.94 -2.26
C THR A 19 6.25 -18.93 -3.40
N HIS A 20 5.03 -19.04 -3.91
CA HIS A 20 4.72 -19.97 -5.00
C HIS A 20 5.41 -19.62 -6.32
N LEU A 21 5.68 -18.33 -6.58
CA LEU A 21 6.44 -17.91 -7.75
C LEU A 21 7.93 -18.24 -7.60
N ALA A 22 8.49 -18.09 -6.40
CA ALA A 22 9.86 -18.50 -6.09
C ALA A 22 10.07 -20.01 -6.27
N GLU A 23 9.12 -20.83 -5.82
CA GLU A 23 9.14 -22.30 -6.02
C GLU A 23 9.13 -22.72 -7.51
N GLN A 24 8.75 -21.82 -8.40
CA GLN A 24 8.69 -22.05 -9.85
C GLN A 24 9.81 -21.32 -10.61
N ASP A 25 10.77 -20.69 -9.92
CA ASP A 25 11.80 -19.82 -10.53
C ASP A 25 11.22 -18.65 -11.35
N LEU A 26 10.03 -18.16 -10.94
CA LEU A 26 9.27 -17.08 -11.58
C LEU A 26 9.10 -15.86 -10.66
N LEU A 27 9.91 -15.75 -9.60
CA LEU A 27 9.85 -14.64 -8.66
C LEU A 27 10.26 -13.32 -9.35
N PRO A 28 9.40 -12.30 -9.40
CA PRO A 28 9.76 -11.03 -9.99
C PRO A 28 10.67 -10.23 -9.06
N SER A 29 11.60 -9.46 -9.62
CA SER A 29 12.39 -8.48 -8.86
C SER A 29 11.57 -7.25 -8.44
N GLU A 30 10.50 -6.93 -9.17
CA GLU A 30 9.57 -5.82 -8.89
C GLU A 30 8.12 -6.30 -9.03
N HIS A 31 7.27 -6.01 -8.05
CA HIS A 31 5.84 -6.30 -8.08
C HIS A 31 5.03 -5.02 -7.89
N ILE A 32 4.32 -4.61 -8.95
CA ILE A 32 3.49 -3.40 -8.95
C ILE A 32 2.10 -3.71 -8.40
N VAL A 33 1.67 -3.00 -7.35
CA VAL A 33 0.42 -3.25 -6.63
C VAL A 33 -0.39 -1.98 -6.34
N ASP A 34 -1.67 -2.14 -6.01
CA ASP A 34 -2.53 -1.04 -5.59
C ASP A 34 -2.26 -0.58 -4.15
N THR A 35 -2.74 0.63 -3.82
CA THR A 35 -2.70 1.19 -2.47
C THR A 35 -3.23 0.22 -1.40
N GLY A 36 -4.19 -0.63 -1.76
CA GLY A 36 -4.78 -1.63 -0.84
C GLY A 36 -3.79 -2.71 -0.39
N TYR A 37 -2.74 -2.95 -1.17
CA TYR A 37 -1.68 -3.93 -0.88
C TYR A 37 -0.48 -3.27 -0.19
N MET A 38 -0.37 -1.94 -0.22
CA MET A 38 0.74 -1.21 0.39
C MET A 38 0.54 -1.03 1.89
N THR A 39 1.08 -1.97 2.67
CA THR A 39 1.27 -1.82 4.11
C THR A 39 2.76 -1.90 4.43
N SER A 40 3.17 -1.30 5.56
CA SER A 40 4.57 -1.39 6.02
C SER A 40 5.05 -2.83 6.13
N ASN A 41 4.19 -3.74 6.61
CA ASN A 41 4.53 -5.14 6.76
C ASN A 41 4.71 -5.82 5.40
N HIS A 42 3.82 -5.56 4.43
CA HIS A 42 3.99 -6.14 3.09
C HIS A 42 5.27 -5.67 2.40
N VAL A 43 5.67 -4.41 2.59
CA VAL A 43 6.95 -3.91 2.05
C VAL A 43 8.12 -4.67 2.67
N VAL A 44 8.16 -4.79 4.00
CA VAL A 44 9.23 -5.52 4.71
C VAL A 44 9.27 -6.99 4.29
N THR A 45 8.14 -7.69 4.32
CA THR A 45 8.09 -9.12 3.95
C THR A 45 8.44 -9.34 2.47
N SER A 46 8.10 -8.39 1.58
CA SER A 46 8.48 -8.50 0.17
C SER A 46 9.97 -8.29 -0.02
N GLN A 47 10.58 -7.35 0.71
CA GLN A 47 12.03 -7.11 0.69
C GLN A 47 12.82 -8.31 1.21
N GLU A 48 12.33 -8.99 2.26
CA GLU A 48 12.89 -10.25 2.77
C GLU A 48 12.88 -11.35 1.70
N GLN A 49 11.84 -11.36 0.85
CA GLN A 49 11.74 -12.24 -0.33
C GLN A 49 12.46 -11.67 -1.57
N GLN A 50 13.25 -10.59 -1.44
CA GLN A 50 13.97 -9.93 -2.53
C GLN A 50 13.06 -9.37 -3.66
N VAL A 51 11.81 -9.05 -3.32
CA VAL A 51 10.84 -8.42 -4.22
C VAL A 51 10.66 -6.95 -3.84
N ASP A 52 10.88 -6.06 -4.80
CA ASP A 52 10.54 -4.65 -4.66
C ASP A 52 9.04 -4.43 -4.86
N LEU A 53 8.31 -4.19 -3.76
CA LEU A 53 6.87 -3.95 -3.79
C LEU A 53 6.59 -2.49 -4.14
N LEU A 54 6.18 -2.25 -5.39
CA LEU A 54 5.94 -0.93 -5.94
C LEU A 54 4.45 -0.56 -5.89
N GLY A 55 4.10 0.38 -5.03
CA GLY A 55 2.76 0.95 -5.01
C GLY A 55 2.66 2.19 -4.13
N PRO A 56 1.57 2.96 -4.26
CA PRO A 56 1.36 4.15 -3.45
C PRO A 56 1.17 3.77 -1.97
N MET A 57 2.05 4.27 -1.11
CA MET A 57 1.95 4.11 0.33
C MET A 57 0.99 5.17 0.87
N ARG A 58 -0.01 4.74 1.67
CA ARG A 58 -0.95 5.68 2.27
C ARG A 58 -0.22 6.72 3.13
N GLU A 59 -0.59 7.98 2.91
CA GLU A 59 -0.16 9.07 3.76
C GLU A 59 -0.70 8.90 5.18
N ASP A 60 -0.01 9.53 6.13
CA ASP A 60 -0.53 9.63 7.50
C ASP A 60 -1.79 10.50 7.49
N ASN A 61 -2.93 9.85 7.65
CA ASN A 61 -4.25 10.47 7.66
C ASN A 61 -4.63 11.06 9.03
N SER A 62 -3.69 11.13 9.97
CA SER A 62 -3.92 11.78 11.26
C SER A 62 -4.36 13.23 11.06
N TRP A 63 -5.27 13.70 11.92
CA TRP A 63 -5.81 15.08 11.81
C TRP A 63 -4.69 16.12 11.90
N GLN A 64 -3.61 15.81 12.63
CA GLN A 64 -2.43 16.66 12.74
C GLN A 64 -1.76 16.87 11.39
N THR A 65 -1.60 15.81 10.60
CA THR A 65 -1.05 15.88 9.24
C THR A 65 -2.03 16.58 8.28
N ARG A 66 -3.34 16.39 8.45
CA ARG A 66 -4.37 17.04 7.61
C ARG A 66 -4.53 18.53 7.84
N ALA A 67 -4.25 19.02 9.05
CA ALA A 67 -4.40 20.44 9.37
C ALA A 67 -3.33 21.34 8.72
N ALA A 68 -2.31 20.74 8.07
CA ALA A 68 -1.11 21.39 7.50
C ALA A 68 -0.23 22.17 8.51
N ALA A 69 -0.81 22.64 9.61
CA ALA A 69 -0.17 23.29 10.75
C ALA A 69 -0.02 22.36 11.98
N GLY A 70 -0.49 21.11 11.90
CA GLY A 70 -0.40 20.17 13.01
C GLY A 70 0.89 19.34 12.98
N PHE A 71 1.43 18.99 14.14
CA PHE A 71 2.63 18.15 14.22
C PHE A 71 2.26 16.67 14.06
N GLY A 72 2.41 16.15 12.84
CA GLY A 72 2.31 14.73 12.51
C GLY A 72 3.50 13.91 13.05
N VAL A 73 3.47 12.58 12.93
CA VAL A 73 4.57 11.70 13.38
C VAL A 73 5.90 12.05 12.70
N ALA A 74 5.85 12.45 11.43
CA ALA A 74 7.04 12.81 10.65
C ALA A 74 7.80 14.04 11.18
N CYS A 75 7.18 14.86 12.04
CA CYS A 75 7.84 16.02 12.66
C CYS A 75 8.67 15.64 13.90
N PHE A 76 8.56 14.40 14.38
CA PHE A 76 9.27 13.92 15.57
C PHE A 76 10.50 13.15 15.14
N ALA A 77 11.66 13.48 15.71
CA ALA A 77 12.87 12.70 15.52
C ALA A 77 12.82 11.46 16.41
N ILE A 78 12.96 10.27 15.81
CA ILE A 78 12.95 9.00 16.53
C ILE A 78 14.38 8.51 16.68
N ASP A 79 14.84 8.39 17.92
CA ASP A 79 16.09 7.74 18.28
C ASP A 79 15.78 6.31 18.74
N TRP A 80 16.13 5.35 17.88
CA TRP A 80 15.89 3.93 18.12
C TRP A 80 16.85 3.33 19.14
N GLU A 81 18.07 3.86 19.23
CA GLU A 81 19.11 3.33 20.13
C GLU A 81 18.86 3.80 21.57
N ALA A 82 18.46 5.07 21.72
CA ALA A 82 18.07 5.61 23.02
C ALA A 82 16.62 5.29 23.41
N GLU A 83 15.85 4.65 22.52
CA GLU A 83 14.41 4.38 22.68
C GLU A 83 13.63 5.65 23.05
N GLN A 84 13.85 6.74 22.31
CA GLN A 84 13.26 8.05 22.60
C GLN A 84 12.76 8.75 21.34
N ALA A 85 11.71 9.55 21.48
CA ALA A 85 11.30 10.50 20.46
C ALA A 85 11.52 11.94 20.95
N THR A 86 12.00 12.79 20.06
CA THR A 86 12.18 14.23 20.30
C THR A 86 11.14 15.01 19.50
N CYS A 87 10.41 15.89 20.18
CA CYS A 87 9.43 16.76 19.54
C CYS A 87 10.11 17.92 18.79
N PRO A 88 9.40 18.62 17.89
CA PRO A 88 9.94 19.78 17.15
C PRO A 88 10.49 20.91 18.03
N LEU A 89 10.06 20.98 19.29
CA LEU A 89 10.51 21.96 20.28
C LEU A 89 11.63 21.41 21.19
N GLY A 90 12.22 20.26 20.86
CA GLY A 90 13.38 19.69 21.53
C GLY A 90 13.09 18.91 22.82
N LYS A 91 11.82 18.68 23.19
CA LYS A 91 11.46 17.87 24.36
C LYS A 91 11.48 16.39 24.03
N THR A 92 12.02 15.57 24.91
CA THR A 92 12.10 14.12 24.75
C THR A 92 10.90 13.40 25.37
N SER A 93 10.61 12.20 24.87
CA SER A 93 9.57 11.33 25.41
C SER A 93 9.97 10.75 26.77
N THR A 94 8.99 10.53 27.63
CA THR A 94 9.18 9.90 28.94
C THR A 94 8.84 8.42 28.96
N ILE A 95 8.04 7.96 27.99
CA ILE A 95 7.63 6.55 27.89
C ILE A 95 7.92 6.08 26.47
N TRP A 96 8.57 4.93 26.38
CA TRP A 96 8.73 4.12 25.18
C TRP A 96 8.28 2.70 25.53
N ASN A 97 7.17 2.26 24.91
CA ASN A 97 6.56 0.98 25.26
C ASN A 97 6.22 0.18 24.00
N PRO A 98 7.06 -0.81 23.64
CA PRO A 98 6.72 -1.82 22.65
C PRO A 98 5.49 -2.61 23.09
N THR A 99 4.44 -2.61 22.25
CA THR A 99 3.16 -3.25 22.54
C THR A 99 2.52 -3.76 21.25
N THR A 100 1.31 -4.28 21.36
CA THR A 100 0.53 -4.78 20.24
C THR A 100 -0.78 -4.01 20.17
N ASP A 101 -1.16 -3.54 18.99
CA ASP A 101 -2.45 -2.87 18.79
C ASP A 101 -3.62 -3.86 18.85
N ASN A 102 -4.85 -3.34 18.81
CA ASN A 102 -6.07 -4.16 18.83
C ASN A 102 -6.24 -5.07 17.59
N ARG A 103 -5.38 -4.95 16.59
CA ARG A 103 -5.36 -5.77 15.38
C ARG A 103 -4.23 -6.80 15.42
N GLY A 104 -3.53 -6.93 16.56
CA GLY A 104 -2.44 -7.88 16.72
C GLY A 104 -1.12 -7.41 16.10
N ILE A 105 -1.01 -6.14 15.71
CA ILE A 105 0.20 -5.63 15.04
C ILE A 105 1.14 -5.01 16.08
N ARG A 106 2.43 -5.36 16.00
CA ARG A 106 3.48 -4.76 16.81
C ARG A 106 3.60 -3.26 16.56
N VAL A 107 3.61 -2.48 17.64
CA VAL A 107 3.70 -1.03 17.64
C VAL A 107 4.49 -0.55 18.86
N ILE A 108 4.98 0.68 18.81
CA ILE A 108 5.62 1.33 19.94
C ILE A 108 4.75 2.51 20.35
N ASN A 109 4.27 2.50 21.58
CA ASN A 109 3.56 3.62 22.17
C ASN A 109 4.56 4.55 22.86
N ILE A 110 4.62 5.79 22.39
CA ILE A 110 5.54 6.81 22.91
C ILE A 110 4.71 7.90 23.55
N ARG A 111 5.05 8.31 24.78
CA ARG A 111 4.36 9.40 25.47
C ARG A 111 5.34 10.47 25.93
N PHE A 112 4.88 11.71 25.86
CA PHE A 112 5.60 12.88 26.35
C PHE A 112 5.10 13.27 27.74
N ALA A 113 5.98 13.91 28.51
CA ALA A 113 5.64 14.42 29.83
C ALA A 113 4.44 15.38 29.74
N HIS A 114 3.47 15.21 30.63
CA HIS A 114 2.32 16.10 30.71
C HIS A 114 2.74 17.54 31.07
N THR A 115 3.71 17.70 31.96
CA THR A 115 4.25 19.00 32.39
C THR A 115 4.85 19.78 31.22
N ASP A 116 5.65 19.13 30.38
CA ASP A 116 6.23 19.75 29.19
C ASP A 116 5.18 20.11 28.14
N CYS A 117 4.16 19.26 27.98
CA CYS A 117 3.09 19.50 27.00
C CYS A 117 2.17 20.65 27.42
N VAL A 118 1.76 20.73 28.69
CA VAL A 118 0.84 21.79 29.16
C VAL A 118 1.47 23.17 29.13
N ALA A 119 2.78 23.27 29.39
CA ALA A 119 3.51 24.53 29.28
C ALA A 119 3.86 24.90 27.81
N CYS A 120 3.55 24.04 26.84
CA CYS A 120 3.92 24.24 25.45
C CYS A 120 2.98 25.23 24.75
N PRO A 121 3.50 26.32 24.14
CA PRO A 121 2.67 27.30 23.43
C PRO A 121 2.00 26.73 22.17
N GLN A 122 2.54 25.63 21.63
CA GLN A 122 2.04 24.98 20.41
C GLN A 122 1.16 23.75 20.71
N LEU A 123 0.69 23.58 21.95
CA LEU A 123 -0.09 22.41 22.36
C LEU A 123 -1.35 22.21 21.48
N SER A 124 -2.05 23.29 21.13
CA SER A 124 -3.26 23.25 20.30
C SER A 124 -3.01 22.74 18.88
N GLN A 125 -1.79 22.88 18.36
CA GLN A 125 -1.35 22.34 17.07
C GLN A 125 -0.82 20.90 17.19
N CYS A 126 -0.41 20.50 18.40
CA CYS A 126 0.18 19.19 18.66
C CYS A 126 -0.85 18.14 19.11
N VAL A 127 -1.91 18.53 19.82
CA VAL A 127 -2.88 17.60 20.42
C VAL A 127 -4.29 18.18 20.34
N SER A 128 -5.30 17.37 19.97
CA SER A 128 -6.68 17.85 19.77
C SER A 128 -7.53 17.78 21.04
N SER A 129 -7.41 16.71 21.82
CA SER A 129 -8.29 16.44 22.98
C SER A 129 -7.54 15.97 24.23
N SER A 130 -6.25 15.69 24.13
CA SER A 130 -5.40 15.29 25.25
C SER A 130 -4.55 16.46 25.74
N ARG A 131 -4.15 16.42 27.01
CA ARG A 131 -3.22 17.39 27.62
C ARG A 131 -1.75 17.00 27.46
N SER A 132 -1.48 15.83 26.89
CA SER A 132 -0.14 15.38 26.53
C SER A 132 -0.12 14.67 25.18
N ARG A 133 1.01 14.77 24.49
CA ARG A 133 1.23 14.12 23.20
C ARG A 133 1.55 12.63 23.42
N ALA A 134 0.88 11.78 22.63
CA ALA A 134 1.23 10.37 22.48
C ALA A 134 1.39 10.05 20.98
N LEU A 135 2.35 9.20 20.66
CA LEU A 135 2.60 8.68 19.32
C LEU A 135 2.43 7.16 19.36
N THR A 136 1.93 6.60 18.27
CA THR A 136 1.98 5.16 18.02
C THR A 136 2.72 4.96 16.71
N ILE A 137 3.91 4.38 16.76
CA ILE A 137 4.73 4.10 15.58
C ILE A 137 4.85 2.59 15.37
N ARG A 138 5.20 2.18 14.15
CA ARG A 138 5.58 0.79 13.86
C ARG A 138 7.00 0.54 14.39
N GLU A 139 7.39 -0.73 14.50
CA GLU A 139 8.78 -1.10 14.76
C GLU A 139 9.71 -0.62 13.63
N ARG A 140 11.00 -0.52 13.95
CA ARG A 140 12.02 0.13 13.10
C ARG A 140 11.95 -0.29 11.62
N PRO A 141 11.97 -1.59 11.25
CA PRO A 141 11.97 -1.97 9.84
C PRO A 141 10.71 -1.50 9.11
N ALA A 142 9.55 -1.68 9.74
CA ALA A 142 8.26 -1.30 9.17
C ALA A 142 8.08 0.23 9.11
N TYR A 143 8.58 0.97 10.09
CA TYR A 143 8.58 2.43 10.10
C TYR A 143 9.45 2.99 8.97
N GLU A 144 10.71 2.57 8.90
CA GLU A 144 11.67 3.00 7.89
C GLU A 144 11.19 2.65 6.48
N ALA A 145 10.65 1.43 6.28
CA ALA A 145 10.05 1.01 5.01
C ALA A 145 8.90 1.94 4.58
N ALA A 146 8.02 2.31 5.51
CA ALA A 146 6.91 3.22 5.21
C ALA A 146 7.38 4.64 4.88
N VAL A 147 8.38 5.16 5.61
CA VAL A 147 8.97 6.48 5.34
C VAL A 147 9.66 6.49 3.97
N SER A 148 10.50 5.49 3.69
CA SER A 148 11.21 5.33 2.42
C SER A 148 10.25 5.20 1.24
N ALA A 149 9.20 4.37 1.35
CA ALA A 149 8.19 4.23 0.31
C ALA A 149 7.45 5.56 0.01
N ARG A 150 7.13 6.34 1.06
CA ARG A 150 6.50 7.67 0.90
C ARG A 150 7.43 8.71 0.29
N GLN A 151 8.73 8.65 0.56
CA GLN A 151 9.71 9.51 -0.10
C GLN A 151 9.85 9.10 -1.57
N ARG A 152 10.02 7.80 -1.84
CA ARG A 152 10.16 7.25 -3.19
C ARG A 152 8.97 7.62 -4.09
N GLN A 153 7.73 7.57 -3.59
CA GLN A 153 6.55 7.87 -4.42
C GLN A 153 6.47 9.32 -4.93
N THR A 154 7.22 10.25 -4.32
CA THR A 154 7.30 11.64 -4.79
C THR A 154 8.16 11.80 -6.05
N THR A 155 9.05 10.84 -6.30
CA THR A 155 10.01 10.90 -7.41
C THR A 155 9.33 10.66 -8.76
N GLU A 156 9.84 11.31 -9.81
CA GLU A 156 9.33 11.09 -11.18
C GLU A 156 9.59 9.67 -11.68
N VAL A 157 10.72 9.06 -11.28
CA VAL A 157 11.05 7.67 -11.60
C VAL A 157 9.97 6.73 -11.09
N PHE A 158 9.51 6.92 -9.85
CA PHE A 158 8.41 6.13 -9.29
C PHE A 158 7.12 6.31 -10.09
N LYS A 159 6.73 7.55 -10.42
CA LYS A 159 5.50 7.84 -11.16
C LYS A 159 5.50 7.17 -12.53
N GLN A 160 6.63 7.20 -13.24
CA GLN A 160 6.80 6.54 -14.53
C GLN A 160 6.69 5.02 -14.42
N SER A 161 7.36 4.40 -13.45
CA SER A 161 7.26 2.95 -13.23
C SER A 161 5.84 2.55 -12.83
N TYR A 162 5.21 3.29 -11.91
CA TYR A 162 3.86 3.01 -11.42
C TYR A 162 2.79 3.20 -12.50
N ALA A 163 3.00 4.06 -13.50
CA ALA A 163 2.06 4.25 -14.61
C ALA A 163 1.75 2.95 -15.37
N LYS A 164 2.67 1.98 -15.37
CA LYS A 164 2.46 0.63 -15.96
C LYS A 164 1.28 -0.11 -15.33
N ARG A 165 0.93 0.20 -14.07
CA ARG A 165 -0.21 -0.38 -13.35
C ARG A 165 -1.51 -0.25 -14.14
N ALA A 166 -1.71 0.86 -14.85
CA ALA A 166 -2.93 1.08 -15.63
C ALA A 166 -3.18 0.00 -16.70
N GLY A 167 -2.12 -0.70 -17.16
CA GLY A 167 -2.23 -1.76 -18.16
C GLY A 167 -3.02 -3.00 -17.70
N ILE A 168 -3.08 -3.27 -16.38
CA ILE A 168 -3.80 -4.45 -15.88
C ILE A 168 -5.32 -4.29 -15.99
N GLU A 169 -5.83 -3.04 -15.95
CA GLU A 169 -7.27 -2.76 -15.99
C GLU A 169 -7.93 -3.28 -17.26
N GLY A 170 -7.28 -3.06 -18.41
CA GLY A 170 -7.76 -3.59 -19.70
C GLY A 170 -7.82 -5.11 -19.69
N THR A 171 -6.82 -5.75 -19.10
CA THR A 171 -6.73 -7.23 -18.98
C THR A 171 -7.85 -7.78 -18.11
N LEU A 172 -8.07 -7.19 -16.92
CA LEU A 172 -9.16 -7.56 -16.02
C LEU A 172 -10.52 -7.37 -16.71
N SER A 173 -10.70 -6.23 -17.38
CA SER A 173 -11.93 -5.90 -18.11
C SER A 173 -12.23 -6.91 -19.21
N GLN A 174 -11.19 -7.35 -19.95
CA GLN A 174 -11.30 -8.40 -20.96
C GLN A 174 -11.66 -9.75 -20.34
N GLY A 175 -11.00 -10.14 -19.24
CA GLY A 175 -11.28 -11.38 -18.52
C GLY A 175 -12.72 -11.45 -17.99
N VAL A 176 -13.22 -10.35 -17.44
CA VAL A 176 -14.61 -10.26 -16.96
C VAL A 176 -15.61 -10.41 -18.12
N ARG A 177 -15.38 -9.77 -19.27
CA ARG A 177 -16.31 -9.82 -20.41
C ARG A 177 -16.26 -11.15 -21.17
N MET A 178 -15.08 -11.75 -21.30
CA MET A 178 -14.88 -12.95 -22.11
C MET A 178 -15.12 -14.24 -21.32
N GLY A 179 -14.68 -14.29 -20.06
CA GLY A 179 -14.59 -15.55 -19.30
C GLY A 179 -15.50 -15.64 -18.08
N ASP A 180 -16.41 -14.66 -17.87
CA ASP A 180 -17.22 -14.55 -16.65
C ASP A 180 -16.37 -14.64 -15.38
N LEU A 181 -15.17 -14.02 -15.36
CA LEU A 181 -14.19 -14.14 -14.28
C LEU A 181 -14.74 -13.84 -12.86
N ARG A 182 -15.90 -13.15 -12.78
CA ARG A 182 -16.58 -12.84 -11.51
C ARG A 182 -17.48 -13.96 -11.00
N ARG A 183 -17.74 -15.01 -11.80
CA ARG A 183 -18.65 -16.11 -11.47
C ARG A 183 -18.11 -17.43 -12.01
N THR A 184 -18.24 -18.48 -11.20
CA THR A 184 -17.91 -19.85 -11.61
C THR A 184 -19.17 -20.70 -11.55
N ARG A 185 -19.37 -21.55 -12.55
CA ARG A 185 -20.43 -22.58 -12.53
C ARG A 185 -20.01 -23.81 -11.74
N TYR A 186 -18.73 -23.92 -11.42
CA TYR A 186 -18.17 -25.07 -10.72
C TYR A 186 -18.20 -24.88 -9.21
N ILE A 187 -18.51 -25.97 -8.51
CA ILE A 187 -18.47 -26.03 -7.05
C ILE A 187 -17.10 -26.56 -6.61
N GLY A 188 -16.48 -25.85 -5.66
CA GLY A 188 -15.19 -26.20 -5.06
C GLY A 188 -13.99 -25.47 -5.66
N LEU A 189 -12.97 -25.25 -4.84
CA LEU A 189 -11.74 -24.53 -5.20
C LEU A 189 -10.95 -25.19 -6.34
N PRO A 190 -10.78 -26.54 -6.39
CA PRO A 190 -9.99 -27.15 -7.46
C PRO A 190 -10.55 -26.90 -8.86
N LYS A 191 -11.87 -27.07 -9.05
CA LYS A 191 -12.53 -26.82 -10.34
C LYS A 191 -12.55 -25.33 -10.69
N THR A 192 -12.72 -24.47 -9.69
CA THR A 192 -12.68 -23.01 -9.88
C THR A 192 -11.29 -22.55 -10.29
N ARG A 193 -10.23 -23.08 -9.67
CA ARG A 193 -8.83 -22.82 -10.05
C ARG A 193 -8.55 -23.25 -11.48
N LEU A 194 -9.05 -24.41 -11.91
CA LEU A 194 -8.92 -24.85 -13.29
C LEU A 194 -9.58 -23.87 -14.27
N LEU A 195 -10.82 -23.44 -14.00
CA LEU A 195 -11.51 -22.44 -14.84
C LEU A 195 -10.70 -21.13 -14.94
N HIS A 196 -10.22 -20.64 -13.80
CA HIS A 196 -9.37 -19.46 -13.70
C HIS A 196 -8.10 -19.57 -14.57
N LEU A 197 -7.40 -20.71 -14.53
CA LEU A 197 -6.23 -20.96 -15.38
C LEU A 197 -6.59 -20.99 -16.87
N LEU A 198 -7.72 -21.62 -17.23
CA LEU A 198 -8.18 -21.67 -18.63
C LEU A 198 -8.53 -20.27 -19.15
N ILE A 199 -9.16 -19.42 -18.35
CA ILE A 199 -9.45 -18.02 -18.71
C ILE A 199 -8.14 -17.24 -18.90
N ALA A 200 -7.17 -17.39 -17.99
CA ALA A 200 -5.87 -16.73 -18.11
C ALA A 200 -5.12 -17.16 -19.38
N THR A 201 -5.11 -18.45 -19.70
CA THR A 201 -4.52 -18.98 -20.94
C THR A 201 -5.24 -18.44 -22.17
N ALA A 202 -6.58 -18.44 -22.19
CA ALA A 202 -7.35 -17.90 -23.31
C ALA A 202 -7.08 -16.41 -23.54
N LEU A 203 -6.98 -15.61 -22.46
CA LEU A 203 -6.61 -14.20 -22.54
C LEU A 203 -5.23 -14.02 -23.17
N ASN A 204 -4.24 -14.82 -22.76
CA ASN A 204 -2.90 -14.74 -23.33
C ASN A 204 -2.90 -15.09 -24.83
N VAL A 205 -3.62 -16.15 -25.25
CA VAL A 205 -3.74 -16.53 -26.67
C VAL A 205 -4.38 -15.42 -27.49
N VAL A 206 -5.50 -14.85 -27.04
CA VAL A 206 -6.19 -13.76 -27.76
C VAL A 206 -5.29 -12.53 -27.87
N ARG A 207 -4.53 -12.20 -26.82
CA ARG A 207 -3.62 -11.04 -26.83
C ARG A 207 -2.41 -11.26 -27.72
N ILE A 208 -1.83 -12.45 -27.73
CA ILE A 208 -0.74 -12.82 -28.66
C ILE A 208 -1.23 -12.73 -30.10
N ALA A 209 -2.41 -13.28 -30.41
CA ALA A 209 -2.99 -13.20 -31.75
C ALA A 209 -3.24 -11.74 -32.18
N ALA A 210 -3.78 -10.91 -31.29
CA ALA A 210 -3.99 -9.49 -31.56
C ALA A 210 -2.68 -8.73 -31.80
N TRP A 211 -1.63 -9.06 -31.03
CA TRP A 211 -0.30 -8.48 -31.20
C TRP A 211 0.35 -8.88 -32.53
N LEU A 212 0.29 -10.17 -32.89
CA LEU A 212 0.79 -10.68 -34.18
C LEU A 212 0.03 -10.10 -35.37
N ALA A 213 -1.27 -9.80 -35.21
CA ALA A 213 -2.10 -9.17 -36.23
C ALA A 213 -1.98 -7.64 -36.26
N GLU A 214 -1.09 -7.05 -35.45
CA GLU A 214 -0.92 -5.59 -35.31
C GLU A 214 -2.24 -4.86 -35.01
N THR A 215 -3.15 -5.52 -34.29
CA THR A 215 -4.43 -4.92 -33.91
C THR A 215 -4.18 -3.70 -33.03
N PRO A 216 -4.70 -2.50 -33.37
CA PRO A 216 -4.49 -1.31 -32.58
C PRO A 216 -4.98 -1.47 -31.14
N LEU A 217 -4.22 -0.91 -30.19
CA LEU A 217 -4.64 -0.88 -28.79
C LEU A 217 -5.93 -0.08 -28.62
N ALA A 218 -6.84 -0.59 -27.79
CA ALA A 218 -8.06 0.12 -27.44
C ALA A 218 -7.72 1.46 -26.76
N GLN A 219 -8.33 2.55 -27.23
CA GLN A 219 -8.14 3.87 -26.63
C GLN A 219 -8.97 4.01 -25.34
N THR A 220 -8.39 4.65 -24.34
CA THR A 220 -9.11 4.98 -23.10
C THR A 220 -10.28 5.91 -23.42
N ARG A 221 -11.51 5.45 -23.15
CA ARG A 221 -12.71 6.26 -23.36
C ARG A 221 -12.68 7.46 -22.41
N THR A 222 -12.82 8.67 -22.95
CA THR A 222 -12.99 9.87 -22.13
C THR A 222 -14.44 9.94 -21.64
N PRO A 223 -14.72 9.88 -20.33
CA PRO A 223 -16.08 10.00 -19.82
C PRO A 223 -16.61 11.42 -20.04
N PRO A 224 -17.94 11.61 -20.23
CA PRO A 224 -18.53 12.93 -20.49
C PRO A 224 -18.17 14.00 -19.46
N PHE A 225 -18.04 13.62 -18.18
CA PHE A 225 -17.65 14.51 -17.10
C PHE A 225 -16.27 15.15 -17.30
N VAL A 226 -15.28 14.40 -17.79
CA VAL A 226 -13.94 14.92 -18.08
C VAL A 226 -13.95 15.84 -19.30
N ALA A 227 -14.82 15.57 -20.28
CA ALA A 227 -14.98 16.43 -21.45
C ALA A 227 -15.58 17.80 -21.09
N LEU A 228 -16.50 17.85 -20.11
CA LEU A 228 -17.05 19.10 -19.59
C LEU A 228 -15.99 19.95 -18.88
N GLY A 229 -15.13 19.33 -18.06
CA GLY A 229 -14.05 20.04 -17.36
C GLY A 229 -13.01 20.66 -18.29
N LYS A 230 -12.72 20.04 -19.44
CA LYS A 230 -11.82 20.58 -20.47
C LYS A 230 -12.43 21.73 -21.27
N SER A 231 -13.75 21.85 -21.29
CA SER A 231 -14.46 22.92 -22.00
C SER A 231 -14.67 24.18 -21.13
N ALA A 232 -14.39 24.07 -19.83
CA ALA A 232 -14.56 25.13 -18.84
C ALA A 232 -13.23 25.78 -18.40
N ALA A 233 -12.12 25.42 -19.06
CA ALA A 233 -10.78 25.98 -18.87
C ALA A 233 -10.33 26.69 -20.15
#